data_AF-A0A341CVM7-F1
#
_entry.id   AF-A0A341CVM7-F1
#
_cell.length_a   1.000
_cell.length_b   1.000
_cell.length_c   1.000
_cell.angle_alpha   90.00
_cell.angle_beta   90.00
_cell.angle_gamma   90.00
#
_symmetry.space_group_name_H-M   'P 1'
#
loop_
_entity.id
_entity.type
_entity.pdbx_description
1 polymer ?
#
loop_
_entity_poly.entity_id
_entity_poly.type
_entity_poly.pdbx_seq_one_letter_code
_entity_poly.pdbx_strand_id
1 'polypeptide(L)'
;MAAEVLPSARWLYCGEPDESQRALLVQFSNGKLQNPGNMRFTLYKSNDSTNPRKRSQRILAAETDRLYYVGNNFGTGALKCNTLCRHFVGILNKTSGQMEVYDAELFNMQPLFSDESVQSESTLESHTKSFREKMDSCIEAFGTTKQKRALNSRRMNKVGSESLNSAAAKAAESIIDTKGVTALVSDAIHDDLQDDSFYLPPCHADAAKPEDVYKFEDLLSPAEYDALQSPSEAFRNVTSEEILKMIEENSHCSFVIEALKSLKSLPSSEESRDRQARCIWFLDTLIRFRAQKVIKRK
;
A
#
# COMPACT_ATOMS: atom_id res chain seq x y z
N MET A 1 43.58 -67.91 20.30
CA MET A 1 42.99 -66.58 20.03
C MET A 1 43.83 -65.56 20.77
N ALA A 2 44.74 -64.91 20.05
CA ALA A 2 45.63 -63.91 20.63
C ALA A 2 44.82 -62.64 20.88
N ALA A 3 44.75 -62.22 22.14
CA ALA A 3 44.21 -60.91 22.48
C ALA A 3 45.16 -59.87 21.91
N GLU A 4 44.73 -59.15 20.87
CA GLU A 4 45.42 -57.96 20.38
C GLU A 4 45.49 -56.97 21.55
N VAL A 5 46.67 -56.87 22.15
CA VAL A 5 47.00 -55.83 23.11
C VAL A 5 46.93 -54.52 22.35
N LEU A 6 45.84 -53.76 22.55
CA LEU A 6 45.74 -52.39 22.05
C LEU A 6 47.01 -51.65 22.51
N PRO A 7 47.84 -51.12 21.59
CA PRO A 7 49.03 -50.39 21.98
C PRO A 7 48.58 -49.22 22.83
N SER A 8 49.04 -49.17 24.08
CA SER A 8 48.69 -48.08 24.99
C SER A 8 49.21 -46.78 24.40
N ALA A 9 48.28 -45.93 23.97
CA ALA A 9 48.65 -44.67 23.33
C ALA A 9 49.32 -43.77 24.38
N ARG A 10 50.57 -43.37 24.14
CA ARG A 10 51.31 -42.48 25.03
C ARG A 10 50.96 -41.04 24.70
N TRP A 11 50.48 -40.32 25.72
CA TRP A 11 50.13 -38.91 25.63
C TRP A 11 51.39 -38.07 25.70
N LEU A 12 51.73 -37.38 24.61
CA LEU A 12 52.83 -36.43 24.56
C LEU A 12 52.23 -35.04 24.33
N TYR A 13 52.22 -34.25 25.41
CA TYR A 13 51.86 -32.85 25.33
C TYR A 13 53.02 -32.09 24.69
N CYS A 14 52.81 -31.54 23.50
CA CYS A 14 53.85 -30.87 22.73
C CYS A 14 54.13 -29.43 23.20
N GLY A 15 53.65 -29.06 24.40
CA GLY A 15 53.95 -27.82 25.11
C GLY A 15 52.82 -26.79 25.06
N GLU A 16 52.85 -25.88 26.06
CA GLU A 16 52.19 -24.58 26.00
C GLU A 16 53.02 -23.68 25.09
N PRO A 17 52.54 -23.33 23.90
CA PRO A 17 53.37 -22.55 23.02
C PRO A 17 53.26 -21.08 23.37
N ASP A 18 54.25 -20.31 22.94
CA ASP A 18 54.03 -18.91 22.59
C ASP A 18 52.63 -18.77 21.95
N GLU A 19 51.97 -17.64 22.20
CA GLU A 19 50.64 -17.33 21.64
C GLU A 19 50.54 -17.53 20.10
N SER A 20 51.67 -17.75 19.41
CA SER A 20 51.82 -18.12 18.01
C SER A 20 51.46 -19.57 17.62
N GLN A 21 51.52 -20.60 18.48
CA GLN A 21 51.38 -22.01 18.02
C GLN A 21 50.07 -22.72 18.40
N ARG A 22 49.05 -21.99 18.88
CA ARG A 22 47.73 -22.60 19.13
C ARG A 22 47.05 -22.99 17.82
N ALA A 23 46.51 -24.21 17.74
CA ALA A 23 45.71 -24.65 16.62
C ALA A 23 44.38 -23.88 16.59
N LEU A 24 43.95 -23.43 15.42
CA LEU A 24 42.68 -22.72 15.26
C LEU A 24 41.62 -23.71 14.78
N LEU A 25 40.57 -23.88 15.57
CA LEU A 25 39.37 -24.63 15.20
C LEU A 25 38.28 -23.65 14.79
N VAL A 26 37.66 -23.89 13.65
CA VAL A 26 36.72 -22.95 13.05
C VAL A 26 35.40 -23.65 12.80
N GLN A 27 34.32 -23.08 13.33
CA GLN A 27 32.95 -23.53 13.09
C GLN A 27 32.19 -22.45 12.34
N PHE A 28 31.58 -22.78 11.21
CA PHE A 28 30.77 -21.84 10.44
C PHE A 28 29.30 -21.95 10.85
N SER A 29 28.63 -20.80 11.03
CA SER A 29 27.19 -20.76 11.32
C SER A 29 26.34 -21.44 10.24
N ASN A 30 26.83 -21.42 8.99
CA ASN A 30 26.11 -21.90 7.82
C ASN A 30 26.35 -23.40 7.53
N GLY A 31 27.02 -24.12 8.45
CA GLY A 31 27.27 -25.55 8.33
C GLY A 31 28.67 -25.90 7.83
N LYS A 32 28.83 -27.05 7.18
CA LYS A 32 30.14 -27.55 6.73
C LYS A 32 30.54 -26.95 5.39
N LEU A 33 31.81 -26.59 5.27
CA LEU A 33 32.39 -26.14 4.00
C LEU A 33 32.49 -27.30 3.01
N GLN A 34 32.00 -27.08 1.79
CA GLN A 34 32.13 -28.03 0.68
C GLN A 34 33.55 -27.99 0.07
N ASN A 35 34.09 -26.79 -0.12
CA ASN A 35 35.39 -26.56 -0.77
C ASN A 35 36.32 -25.74 0.14
N PRO A 36 37.07 -26.36 1.07
CA PRO A 36 37.94 -25.64 2.00
C PRO A 36 39.15 -24.97 1.33
N GLY A 37 39.52 -25.39 0.11
CA GLY A 37 40.69 -24.86 -0.60
C GLY A 37 40.53 -23.45 -1.16
N ASN A 38 39.31 -22.93 -1.29
CA ASN A 38 39.04 -21.60 -1.85
C ASN A 38 38.85 -20.51 -0.77
N MET A 39 39.32 -20.76 0.46
CA MET A 39 39.14 -19.83 1.57
C MET A 39 40.48 -19.30 2.04
N ARG A 40 40.58 -17.97 2.11
CA ARG A 40 41.73 -17.30 2.71
C ARG A 40 41.40 -16.91 4.14
N PHE A 41 42.19 -17.42 5.08
CA PHE A 41 42.08 -17.07 6.49
C PHE A 41 43.15 -16.05 6.88
N THR A 42 42.74 -15.00 7.59
CA THR A 42 43.64 -13.99 8.18
C THR A 42 43.34 -13.88 9.66
N LEU A 43 44.36 -14.13 10.49
CA LEU A 43 44.28 -13.99 11.94
C LEU A 43 44.87 -12.65 12.37
N TYR A 44 44.08 -11.83 13.04
CA TYR A 44 44.51 -10.61 13.69
C TYR A 44 44.65 -10.84 15.19
N LYS A 45 45.74 -10.31 15.75
CA LYS A 45 46.03 -10.36 17.19
C LYS A 45 46.11 -8.94 17.73
N SER A 46 45.67 -8.76 18.97
CA SER A 46 45.82 -7.49 19.68
C SER A 46 47.28 -7.21 19.99
N ASN A 47 47.71 -5.95 19.81
CA ASN A 47 49.04 -5.46 20.18
C ASN A 47 49.10 -4.94 21.63
N ASP A 48 48.01 -5.00 22.38
CA ASP A 48 47.97 -4.50 23.76
C ASP A 48 48.70 -5.47 24.70
N SER A 49 49.85 -5.04 25.22
CA SER A 49 50.67 -5.80 26.17
C SER A 49 50.34 -5.50 27.64
N THR A 50 49.58 -4.43 27.90
CA THR A 50 49.37 -3.92 29.26
C THR A 50 48.22 -4.63 29.98
N ASN A 51 47.16 -4.98 29.25
CA ASN A 51 45.97 -5.60 29.83
C ASN A 51 45.85 -7.07 29.38
N PRO A 52 45.95 -8.05 30.28
CA PRO A 52 45.95 -9.48 29.91
C PRO A 52 44.66 -9.92 29.20
N ARG A 53 43.52 -9.28 29.48
CA ARG A 53 42.25 -9.57 28.78
C ARG A 53 42.22 -9.04 27.36
N LYS A 54 42.92 -7.95 27.08
CA LYS A 54 43.01 -7.37 25.73
C LYS A 54 44.11 -8.02 24.92
N ARG A 55 45.18 -8.49 25.58
CA ARG A 55 46.28 -9.22 24.95
C ARG A 55 45.82 -10.50 24.26
N SER A 56 44.92 -11.25 24.91
CA SER A 56 44.39 -12.50 24.35
C SER A 56 43.33 -12.30 23.26
N GLN A 57 42.98 -11.07 22.89
CA GLN A 57 41.96 -10.79 21.87
C GLN A 57 42.47 -11.13 20.47
N ARG A 58 41.67 -11.91 19.77
CA ARG A 58 41.95 -12.41 18.43
C ARG A 58 40.70 -12.33 17.56
N ILE A 59 40.92 -11.98 16.30
CA ILE A 59 39.89 -11.93 15.27
C ILE A 59 40.35 -12.82 14.13
N LEU A 60 39.53 -13.78 13.75
CA LEU A 60 39.73 -14.58 12.56
C LEU A 60 38.78 -14.06 11.49
N ALA A 61 39.34 -13.59 10.39
CA ALA A 61 38.57 -13.24 9.20
C ALA A 61 38.80 -14.29 8.12
N ALA A 62 37.74 -14.68 7.44
CA ALA A 62 37.80 -15.57 6.29
C ALA A 62 37.07 -14.92 5.11
N GLU A 63 37.74 -14.88 3.97
CA GLU A 63 37.22 -14.33 2.73
C GLU A 63 36.85 -15.46 1.77
N THR A 64 35.70 -15.31 1.13
CA THR A 64 35.21 -16.16 0.04
C THR A 64 34.77 -15.25 -1.11
N ASP A 65 34.60 -15.80 -2.31
CA ASP A 65 34.19 -15.04 -3.50
C ASP A 65 32.88 -14.24 -3.33
N ARG A 66 32.02 -14.61 -2.37
CA ARG A 66 30.68 -14.03 -2.20
C ARG A 66 30.42 -13.42 -0.82
N LEU A 67 31.11 -13.88 0.21
CA LEU A 67 30.81 -13.55 1.60
C LEU A 67 32.10 -13.40 2.41
N TYR A 68 32.06 -12.49 3.38
CA TYR A 68 33.08 -12.37 4.40
C TYR A 68 32.57 -13.03 5.67
N TYR A 69 33.44 -13.76 6.37
CA TYR A 69 33.14 -14.34 7.66
C TYR A 69 34.08 -13.77 8.71
N VAL A 70 33.54 -13.45 9.88
CA VAL A 70 34.32 -12.96 11.01
C VAL A 70 34.01 -13.80 12.24
N GLY A 71 35.05 -14.21 12.96
CA GLY A 71 34.97 -14.90 14.23
C GLY A 71 35.84 -14.22 15.27
N ASN A 72 35.26 -13.94 16.44
CA ASN A 72 35.93 -13.23 17.53
C ASN A 72 35.97 -14.10 18.78
N ASN A 73 37.07 -14.02 19.54
CA ASN A 73 37.17 -14.66 20.87
C ASN A 73 36.80 -13.71 22.03
N PHE A 74 36.37 -12.48 21.74
CA PHE A 74 35.97 -11.47 22.71
C PHE A 74 34.66 -10.77 22.32
N GLY A 75 34.02 -10.11 23.30
CA GLY A 75 32.78 -9.37 23.09
C GLY A 75 31.52 -10.24 23.16
N THR A 76 30.37 -9.64 22.84
CA THR A 76 29.03 -10.24 23.04
C THR A 76 28.76 -11.45 22.14
N GLY A 77 29.44 -11.54 20.98
CA GLY A 77 29.33 -12.65 20.03
C GLY A 77 30.36 -13.77 20.22
N ALA A 78 31.26 -13.65 21.21
CA ALA A 78 32.31 -14.64 21.43
C ALA A 78 31.79 -15.90 22.12
N LEU A 79 32.35 -17.04 21.71
CA LEU A 79 32.12 -18.32 22.34
C LEU A 79 32.63 -18.32 23.79
N LYS A 80 31.69 -18.34 24.74
CA LYS A 80 32.00 -18.43 26.19
C LYS A 80 32.67 -19.76 26.58
N CYS A 81 32.65 -20.77 25.71
CA CYS A 81 33.28 -22.07 25.99
C CYS A 81 34.80 -21.96 26.12
N ASN A 82 35.47 -21.02 25.44
CA ASN A 82 36.93 -20.88 25.55
C ASN A 82 37.39 -20.40 26.94
N THR A 83 36.54 -19.73 27.71
CA THR A 83 36.87 -19.33 29.10
C THR A 83 36.63 -20.43 30.12
N LEU A 84 35.78 -21.42 29.79
CA LEU A 84 35.38 -22.50 30.71
C LEU A 84 36.05 -23.84 30.38
N CYS A 85 36.42 -24.06 29.12
CA CYS A 85 36.98 -25.30 28.60
C CYS A 85 38.24 -25.02 27.76
N ARG A 86 39.33 -25.76 28.04
CA ARG A 86 40.49 -25.84 27.13
C ARG A 86 40.22 -26.92 26.10
N HIS A 87 40.40 -26.59 24.83
CA HIS A 87 40.27 -27.55 23.74
C HIS A 87 41.65 -27.97 23.26
N PHE A 88 41.77 -29.23 22.87
CA PHE A 88 43.02 -29.79 22.39
C PHE A 88 42.80 -30.55 21.09
N VAL A 89 43.73 -30.44 20.16
CA VAL A 89 43.78 -31.24 18.94
C VAL A 89 44.87 -32.29 19.10
N GLY A 90 44.47 -33.56 19.04
CA GLY A 90 45.39 -34.70 19.13
C GLY A 90 45.68 -35.30 17.75
N ILE A 91 46.96 -35.45 17.40
CA ILE A 91 47.43 -36.20 16.24
C ILE A 91 47.98 -37.53 16.74
N LEU A 92 47.27 -38.62 16.47
CA LEU A 92 47.67 -39.96 16.87
C LEU A 92 48.45 -40.64 15.74
N ASN A 93 49.72 -40.92 15.98
CA ASN A 93 50.49 -41.79 15.11
C ASN A 93 50.21 -43.25 15.46
N LYS A 94 49.47 -43.94 14.59
CA LYS A 94 49.04 -45.34 14.78
C LYS A 94 50.21 -46.34 14.81
N THR A 95 51.33 -46.03 14.17
CA THR A 95 52.48 -46.95 14.09
C THR A 95 53.37 -46.85 15.33
N SER A 96 53.59 -45.65 15.86
CA SER A 96 54.37 -45.44 17.09
C SER A 96 53.54 -45.51 18.37
N GLY A 97 52.21 -45.44 18.27
CA GLY A 97 51.30 -45.36 19.42
C GLY A 97 51.46 -44.07 20.23
N GLN A 98 52.03 -43.02 19.64
CA GLN A 98 52.21 -41.73 20.31
C GLN A 98 51.15 -40.73 19.84
N MET A 99 50.52 -40.05 20.80
CA MET A 99 49.55 -38.98 20.54
C MET A 99 50.15 -37.63 20.88
N GLU A 100 50.39 -36.83 19.86
CA GLU A 100 50.85 -35.44 19.98
C GLU A 100 49.63 -34.55 20.20
N VAL A 101 49.66 -33.74 21.25
CA VAL A 101 48.52 -32.90 21.62
C VAL A 101 48.88 -31.42 21.61
N TYR A 102 48.08 -30.65 20.87
CA TYR A 102 48.22 -29.21 20.68
C TYR A 102 47.05 -28.46 21.32
N ASP A 103 47.34 -27.35 22.01
CA ASP A 103 46.31 -26.42 22.48
C ASP A 103 45.55 -25.82 21.28
N ALA A 104 44.22 -25.79 21.39
CA ALA A 104 43.35 -25.30 20.34
C ALA A 104 42.37 -24.24 20.83
N GLU A 105 42.11 -23.24 19.97
CA GLU A 105 41.10 -22.21 20.18
C GLU A 105 39.96 -22.37 19.20
N LEU A 106 38.72 -22.37 19.70
CA LEU A 106 37.53 -22.48 18.88
C LEU A 106 36.99 -21.10 18.49
N PHE A 107 36.79 -20.86 17.21
CA PHE A 107 36.18 -19.66 16.64
C PHE A 107 34.85 -20.00 15.97
N ASN A 108 33.79 -19.28 16.32
CA ASN A 108 32.52 -19.32 15.58
C ASN A 108 32.52 -18.22 14.54
N MET A 109 32.43 -18.60 13.27
CA MET A 109 32.45 -17.69 12.13
C MET A 109 31.02 -17.31 11.75
N GLN A 110 30.74 -16.01 11.75
CA GLN A 110 29.46 -15.44 11.34
C GLN A 110 29.63 -14.69 10.01
N PRO A 111 28.66 -14.79 9.08
CA PRO A 111 28.71 -14.04 7.84
C PRO A 111 28.50 -12.55 8.12
N LEU A 112 29.36 -11.72 7.53
CA LEU A 112 29.22 -10.28 7.51
C LEU A 112 28.55 -9.89 6.19
N PHE A 113 27.36 -9.31 6.28
CA PHE A 113 26.67 -8.74 5.13
C PHE A 113 27.10 -7.28 4.97
N SER A 114 27.67 -6.96 3.81
CA SER A 114 28.21 -5.62 3.52
C SER A 114 27.17 -4.49 3.57
N ASP A 115 25.88 -4.83 3.60
CA ASP A 115 24.77 -3.88 3.63
C ASP A 115 24.44 -3.35 5.04
N GLU A 116 25.07 -3.86 6.09
CA GLU A 116 24.83 -3.38 7.46
C GLU A 116 25.91 -2.41 7.96
N SER A 117 25.96 -1.21 7.37
CA SER A 117 26.57 -0.03 8.00
C SER A 117 25.71 0.51 9.16
N VAL A 118 25.11 -0.36 9.98
CA VAL A 118 24.12 0.03 11.02
C VAL A 118 24.77 0.30 12.39
N GLN A 119 26.10 0.20 12.52
CA GLN A 119 26.77 0.39 13.83
C GLN A 119 27.83 1.47 13.84
N SER A 120 27.51 2.65 13.31
CA SER A 120 28.21 3.89 13.67
C SER A 120 27.36 5.16 13.54
N GLU A 121 26.04 5.07 13.54
CA GLU A 121 25.16 6.26 13.56
C GLU A 121 24.78 6.70 14.99
N SER A 122 24.98 5.82 15.99
CA SER A 122 24.48 6.03 17.35
C SER A 122 25.03 7.28 18.07
N THR A 123 26.18 7.81 17.64
CA THR A 123 26.80 9.00 18.25
C THR A 123 26.50 10.30 17.50
N LEU A 124 26.34 10.27 16.18
CA LEU A 124 26.06 11.47 15.38
C LEU A 124 24.57 11.84 15.32
N GLU A 125 23.67 10.86 15.41
CA GLU A 125 22.22 11.09 15.35
C GLU A 125 21.64 11.85 16.56
N SER A 126 22.37 11.96 17.68
CA SER A 126 21.82 12.61 18.88
C SER A 126 21.58 14.12 18.69
N HIS A 127 22.29 14.74 17.75
CA HIS A 127 22.20 16.18 17.48
C HIS A 127 21.13 16.57 16.46
N THR A 128 20.72 15.66 15.56
CA THR A 128 19.71 15.92 14.52
C THR A 128 18.29 15.52 14.93
N LYS A 129 18.14 14.73 16.01
CA LYS A 129 16.84 14.24 16.47
C LYS A 129 15.95 15.35 17.03
N SER A 130 14.71 15.40 16.57
CA SER A 130 13.67 16.29 17.08
C SER A 130 13.43 16.06 18.57
N PHE A 131 12.96 17.08 19.31
CA PHE A 131 12.59 16.95 20.72
C PHE A 131 11.65 15.75 20.98
N ARG A 132 10.72 15.50 20.04
CA ARG A 132 9.82 14.34 20.11
C ARG A 132 10.55 13.01 19.99
N GLU A 133 11.54 12.90 19.12
CA GLU A 133 12.31 11.67 18.92
C GLU A 133 13.18 11.37 20.13
N LYS A 134 13.74 12.41 20.76
CA LYS A 134 14.46 12.28 22.04
C LYS A 134 13.52 11.79 23.16
N MET A 135 12.31 12.33 23.23
CA MET A 135 11.28 11.88 24.17
C MET A 135 10.89 10.41 23.92
N ASP A 136 10.66 10.02 22.67
CA ASP A 136 10.30 8.66 22.29
C ASP A 136 11.42 7.68 22.63
N SER A 137 12.69 8.06 22.42
CA SER A 137 13.86 7.26 22.83
C SER A 137 13.93 7.08 24.35
N CYS A 138 13.62 8.12 25.14
CA CYS A 138 13.55 8.01 26.59
C CYS A 138 12.40 7.09 27.05
N ILE A 139 11.25 7.12 26.37
CA ILE A 139 10.11 6.23 26.65
C ILE A 139 10.47 4.78 26.30
N GLU A 140 11.20 4.56 25.21
CA GLU A 140 11.64 3.23 24.79
C GLU A 140 12.66 2.62 25.77
N ALA A 141 13.62 3.41 26.24
CA ALA A 141 14.60 2.99 27.23
C ALA A 141 13.99 2.84 28.64
N PHE A 142 13.33 3.88 29.15
CA PHE A 142 12.95 4.02 30.56
C PHE A 142 11.43 4.09 30.82
N GLY A 143 10.60 4.11 29.79
CA GLY A 143 9.15 4.24 29.95
C GLY A 143 8.48 3.02 30.58
N THR A 144 7.33 3.24 31.19
CA THR A 144 6.47 2.16 31.71
C THR A 144 5.88 1.31 30.57
N THR A 145 5.43 0.08 30.86
CA THR A 145 4.79 -0.80 29.87
C THR A 145 3.61 -0.13 29.16
N LYS A 146 2.82 0.68 29.87
CA LYS A 146 1.72 1.47 29.30
C LYS A 146 2.23 2.51 28.29
N GLN A 147 3.31 3.23 28.62
CA GLN A 147 3.91 4.23 27.73
C GLN A 147 4.56 3.59 26.51
N LYS A 148 5.29 2.47 26.68
CA LYS A 148 5.87 1.71 25.56
C LYS A 148 4.80 1.20 24.59
N ARG A 149 3.68 0.69 25.11
CA ARG A 149 2.53 0.27 24.28
C ARG A 149 1.92 1.44 23.50
N ALA A 150 1.74 2.59 24.16
CA ALA A 150 1.22 3.78 23.51
C ALA A 150 2.16 4.30 22.40
N LEU A 151 3.47 4.27 22.63
CA LEU A 151 4.49 4.62 21.64
C LEU A 151 4.43 3.66 20.44
N ASN A 152 4.40 2.35 20.67
CA ASN A 152 4.29 1.36 19.60
C ASN A 152 3.00 1.53 18.77
N SER A 153 1.87 1.80 19.41
CA SER A 153 0.63 2.11 18.70
C SER A 153 0.77 3.36 17.82
N ARG A 154 1.41 4.43 18.33
CA ARG A 154 1.68 5.64 17.53
C ARG A 154 2.60 5.36 16.35
N ARG A 155 3.65 4.54 16.52
CA ARG A 155 4.54 4.12 15.43
C ARG A 155 3.79 3.30 14.38
N MET A 156 2.96 2.35 14.79
CA MET A 156 2.14 1.54 13.87
C MET A 156 1.13 2.38 13.09
N ASN A 157 0.54 3.38 13.73
CA ASN A 157 -0.44 4.27 13.10
C ASN A 157 0.22 5.45 12.36
N LYS A 158 1.55 5.57 12.40
CA LYS A 158 2.28 6.59 11.64
C LYS A 158 2.31 6.15 10.18
N VAL A 159 1.28 6.54 9.43
CA VAL A 159 1.33 6.52 7.98
C VAL A 159 2.41 7.50 7.53
N GLY A 160 3.42 7.00 6.81
CA GLY A 160 4.46 7.85 6.24
C GLY A 160 3.81 8.75 5.20
N SER A 161 3.89 10.07 5.40
CA SER A 161 3.44 11.03 4.39
C SER A 161 4.16 10.80 3.06
N GLU A 162 5.41 10.40 3.11
CA GLU A 162 6.23 10.13 1.92
C GLU A 162 5.82 8.85 1.19
N SER A 163 5.52 7.75 1.92
CA SER A 163 5.05 6.51 1.29
C SER A 163 3.62 6.63 0.76
N LEU A 164 2.75 7.37 1.44
CA LEU A 164 1.41 7.70 0.93
C LEU A 164 1.48 8.61 -0.29
N ASN A 165 2.28 9.67 -0.26
CA ASN A 165 2.42 10.58 -1.39
C ASN A 165 3.04 9.89 -2.60
N SER A 166 4.05 9.03 -2.39
CA SER A 166 4.66 8.22 -3.45
C SER A 166 3.66 7.20 -4.04
N ALA A 167 2.89 6.51 -3.19
CA ALA A 167 1.87 5.58 -3.64
C ALA A 167 0.72 6.29 -4.39
N ALA A 168 0.30 7.47 -3.91
CA ALA A 168 -0.72 8.29 -4.55
C ALA A 168 -0.24 8.85 -5.89
N ALA A 169 1.00 9.36 -5.96
CA ALA A 169 1.62 9.81 -7.20
C ALA A 169 1.75 8.66 -8.21
N LYS A 170 2.20 7.49 -7.77
CA LYS A 170 2.31 6.30 -8.61
C LYS A 170 0.96 5.76 -9.09
N ALA A 171 -0.07 5.86 -8.24
CA ALA A 171 -1.43 5.53 -8.64
C ALA A 171 -1.96 6.52 -9.69
N ALA A 172 -1.71 7.82 -9.50
CA ALA A 172 -2.07 8.84 -10.48
C ALA A 172 -1.33 8.64 -11.81
N GLU A 173 -0.02 8.38 -11.78
CA GLU A 173 0.78 8.05 -12.98
C GLU A 173 0.25 6.81 -13.69
N SER A 174 -0.04 5.72 -12.97
CA SER A 174 -0.62 4.51 -13.56
C SER A 174 -1.98 4.76 -14.22
N ILE A 175 -2.83 5.58 -13.59
CA ILE A 175 -4.13 5.97 -14.17
C ILE A 175 -3.91 6.82 -15.44
N ILE A 176 -2.94 7.73 -15.42
CA ILE A 176 -2.56 8.55 -16.58
C ILE A 176 -2.00 7.68 -17.71
N ASP A 177 -1.15 6.70 -17.41
CA ASP A 177 -0.56 5.79 -18.41
C ASP A 177 -1.59 4.83 -19.01
N THR A 178 -2.54 4.34 -18.20
CA THR A 178 -3.56 3.37 -18.65
C THR A 178 -4.70 4.01 -19.42
N LYS A 179 -5.19 5.18 -18.99
CA LYS A 179 -6.32 5.85 -19.63
C LYS A 179 -5.90 6.95 -20.60
N GLY A 180 -4.71 7.53 -20.43
CA GLY A 180 -4.27 8.70 -21.19
C GLY A 180 -4.90 10.00 -20.69
N VAL A 181 -4.12 11.09 -20.68
CA VAL A 181 -4.54 12.41 -20.19
C VAL A 181 -5.81 12.91 -20.90
N THR A 182 -5.94 12.62 -22.19
CA THR A 182 -7.09 13.05 -23.01
C THR A 182 -8.40 12.35 -22.64
N ALA A 183 -8.36 11.05 -22.31
CA ALA A 183 -9.55 10.33 -21.89
C ALA A 183 -9.96 10.70 -20.47
N LEU A 184 -9.00 11.01 -19.59
CA LEU A 184 -9.28 11.49 -18.23
C LEU A 184 -9.93 12.87 -18.19
N VAL A 185 -9.47 13.79 -19.04
CA VAL A 185 -10.12 15.11 -19.19
C VAL A 185 -11.52 14.95 -19.76
N SER A 186 -11.72 14.02 -20.70
CA SER A 186 -13.06 13.71 -21.21
C SER A 186 -13.95 13.08 -20.13
N ASP A 187 -13.47 12.11 -19.37
CA ASP A 187 -14.19 11.48 -18.24
C ASP A 187 -14.58 12.54 -17.19
N ALA A 188 -13.68 13.47 -16.83
CA ALA A 188 -13.97 14.54 -15.87
C ALA A 188 -15.03 15.52 -16.40
N ILE A 189 -14.98 15.88 -17.68
CA ILE A 189 -16.02 16.70 -18.32
C ILE A 189 -17.36 15.94 -18.38
N HIS A 190 -17.34 14.63 -18.60
CA HIS A 190 -18.57 13.82 -18.59
C HIS A 190 -19.13 13.63 -17.18
N ASP A 191 -18.30 13.53 -16.14
CA ASP A 191 -18.74 13.38 -14.74
C ASP A 191 -19.41 14.67 -14.24
N ASP A 192 -18.82 15.83 -14.54
CA ASP A 192 -19.42 17.16 -14.24
C ASP A 192 -20.74 17.40 -15.00
N LEU A 193 -20.92 16.78 -16.17
CA LEU A 193 -22.18 16.83 -16.92
C LEU A 193 -23.19 15.80 -16.40
N GLN A 194 -22.76 14.64 -15.89
CA GLN A 194 -23.67 13.55 -15.53
C GLN A 194 -24.47 13.79 -14.24
N ASP A 195 -23.96 14.56 -13.28
CA ASP A 195 -24.60 14.66 -11.96
C ASP A 195 -25.86 15.55 -11.98
N ASP A 196 -25.89 16.60 -12.80
CA ASP A 196 -27.03 17.54 -12.92
C ASP A 196 -27.81 17.42 -14.24
N SER A 197 -27.22 16.92 -15.33
CA SER A 197 -27.89 16.87 -16.65
C SER A 197 -28.75 15.63 -16.89
N PHE A 198 -28.69 14.61 -16.03
CA PHE A 198 -29.47 13.38 -16.26
C PHE A 198 -30.99 13.60 -16.12
N TYR A 199 -31.40 14.56 -15.29
CA TYR A 199 -32.81 14.81 -14.98
C TYR A 199 -33.42 15.98 -15.76
N LEU A 200 -32.59 16.75 -16.47
CA LEU A 200 -33.02 17.89 -17.26
C LEU A 200 -32.94 17.58 -18.75
N PRO A 201 -33.85 18.13 -19.57
CA PRO A 201 -33.71 18.08 -21.02
C PRO A 201 -32.36 18.68 -21.49
N PRO A 202 -31.87 18.32 -22.69
CA PRO A 202 -30.63 18.87 -23.23
C PRO A 202 -30.62 20.40 -23.21
N CYS A 203 -29.65 20.97 -22.47
CA CYS A 203 -29.50 22.42 -22.31
C CYS A 203 -28.50 22.97 -23.33
N HIS A 204 -28.93 23.93 -24.15
CA HIS A 204 -28.09 24.63 -25.12
C HIS A 204 -27.65 25.98 -24.56
N ALA A 205 -26.58 25.98 -23.76
CA ALA A 205 -26.06 27.21 -23.11
C ALA A 205 -25.60 28.29 -24.10
N ASP A 206 -25.29 27.89 -25.34
CA ASP A 206 -24.79 28.78 -26.41
C ASP A 206 -25.93 29.47 -27.19
N ALA A 207 -27.19 29.29 -26.78
CA ALA A 207 -28.34 29.85 -27.45
C ALA A 207 -28.39 31.39 -27.37
N ALA A 208 -28.59 32.05 -28.51
CA ALA A 208 -28.65 33.51 -28.60
C ALA A 208 -29.92 34.12 -28.01
N LYS A 209 -30.99 33.32 -27.88
CA LYS A 209 -32.28 33.73 -27.29
C LYS A 209 -32.62 32.84 -26.09
N PRO A 210 -33.26 33.39 -25.04
CA PRO A 210 -33.70 32.60 -23.90
C PRO A 210 -34.65 31.44 -24.26
N GLU A 211 -35.45 31.60 -25.31
CA GLU A 211 -36.39 30.59 -25.81
C GLU A 211 -35.70 29.39 -26.44
N ASP A 212 -34.48 29.57 -26.98
CA ASP A 212 -33.74 28.55 -27.72
C ASP A 212 -32.80 27.73 -26.84
N VAL A 213 -32.74 28.03 -25.53
CA VAL A 213 -31.92 27.29 -24.53
C VAL A 213 -32.42 25.85 -24.39
N TYR A 214 -33.73 25.65 -24.48
CA TYR A 214 -34.37 24.33 -24.54
C TYR A 214 -35.19 24.22 -25.81
N LYS A 215 -34.64 23.53 -26.81
CA LYS A 215 -35.31 23.37 -28.09
C LYS A 215 -36.54 22.49 -27.94
N PHE A 216 -37.62 22.88 -28.63
CA PHE A 216 -38.86 22.12 -28.58
C PHE A 216 -38.70 20.69 -29.10
N GLU A 217 -37.89 20.51 -30.15
CA GLU A 217 -37.61 19.20 -30.77
C GLU A 217 -36.89 18.22 -29.83
N ASP A 218 -36.13 18.75 -28.85
CA ASP A 218 -35.43 17.95 -27.83
C ASP A 218 -36.36 17.56 -26.67
N LEU A 219 -37.45 18.31 -26.46
CA LEU A 219 -38.48 18.02 -25.45
C LEU A 219 -39.54 17.04 -25.97
N LEU A 220 -39.91 17.20 -27.24
CA LEU A 220 -40.90 16.41 -27.96
C LEU A 220 -40.37 16.17 -29.36
N SER A 221 -40.07 14.92 -29.67
CA SER A 221 -39.64 14.58 -31.03
C SER A 221 -40.76 14.89 -32.03
N PRO A 222 -40.44 15.23 -33.29
CA PRO A 222 -41.45 15.53 -34.30
C PRO A 222 -42.50 14.40 -34.46
N ALA A 223 -42.05 13.14 -34.37
CA ALA A 223 -42.95 11.98 -34.46
C ALA A 223 -43.93 11.88 -33.28
N GLU A 224 -43.48 12.19 -32.06
CA GLU A 224 -44.36 12.23 -30.88
C GLU A 224 -45.32 13.40 -30.95
N TYR A 225 -44.85 14.57 -31.39
CA TYR A 225 -45.67 15.76 -31.57
C TYR A 225 -46.80 15.54 -32.59
N ASP A 226 -46.52 14.82 -33.67
CA ASP A 226 -47.53 14.46 -34.67
C ASP A 226 -48.54 13.45 -34.11
N ALA A 227 -48.09 12.48 -33.31
CA ALA A 227 -48.97 11.51 -32.66
C ALA A 227 -49.94 12.16 -31.64
N LEU A 228 -49.58 13.32 -31.06
CA LEU A 228 -50.43 14.06 -30.12
C LEU A 228 -51.62 14.76 -30.77
N GLN A 229 -51.68 14.84 -32.10
CA GLN A 229 -52.79 15.48 -32.80
C GLN A 229 -54.15 14.89 -32.40
N SER A 230 -54.35 13.60 -32.61
CA SER A 230 -55.61 12.90 -32.32
C SER A 230 -56.08 13.04 -30.86
N PRO A 231 -55.26 12.79 -29.82
CA PRO A 231 -55.72 12.93 -28.44
C PRO A 231 -55.95 14.38 -28.02
N SER A 232 -55.21 15.34 -28.60
CA SER A 232 -55.37 16.76 -28.28
C SER A 232 -56.63 17.41 -28.88
N GLU A 233 -57.28 16.77 -29.85
CA GLU A 233 -58.56 17.22 -30.42
C GLU A 233 -59.64 17.41 -29.34
N ALA A 234 -59.62 16.54 -28.32
CA ALA A 234 -60.51 16.66 -27.16
C ALA A 234 -60.31 18.00 -26.44
N PHE A 235 -59.07 18.49 -26.32
CA PHE A 235 -58.72 19.77 -25.69
C PHE A 235 -58.91 20.96 -26.63
N ARG A 236 -58.80 20.75 -27.94
CA ARG A 236 -59.04 21.77 -28.97
C ARG A 236 -60.51 22.19 -29.04
N ASN A 237 -61.44 21.24 -28.86
CA ASN A 237 -62.88 21.45 -29.04
C ASN A 237 -63.66 21.62 -27.72
N VAL A 238 -62.97 21.83 -26.59
CA VAL A 238 -63.60 21.85 -25.25
C VAL A 238 -64.65 22.97 -25.14
N THR A 239 -65.83 22.59 -24.65
CA THR A 239 -66.93 23.51 -24.36
C THR A 239 -66.80 24.13 -22.97
N SER A 240 -67.41 25.31 -22.75
CA SER A 240 -67.37 25.94 -21.41
C SER A 240 -68.02 25.09 -20.33
N GLU A 241 -68.99 24.25 -20.70
CA GLU A 241 -69.69 23.33 -19.81
C GLU A 241 -68.79 22.18 -19.37
N GLU A 242 -67.95 21.65 -20.27
CA GLU A 242 -66.96 20.61 -19.94
C GLU A 242 -65.86 21.14 -19.02
N ILE A 243 -65.42 22.40 -19.20
CA ILE A 243 -64.45 23.02 -18.29
C ILE A 243 -65.03 23.14 -16.88
N LEU A 244 -66.33 23.50 -16.74
CA LEU A 244 -66.99 23.58 -15.44
C LEU A 244 -67.09 22.20 -14.78
N LYS A 245 -67.44 21.16 -15.54
CA LYS A 245 -67.43 19.77 -15.04
C LYS A 245 -66.04 19.34 -14.57
N MET A 246 -64.99 19.65 -15.33
CA MET A 246 -63.60 19.34 -14.94
C MET A 246 -63.18 20.01 -13.63
N ILE A 247 -63.71 21.20 -13.35
CA ILE A 247 -63.48 21.93 -12.09
C ILE A 247 -64.21 21.24 -10.93
N GLU A 248 -65.49 20.90 -11.12
CA GLU A 248 -66.30 20.25 -10.09
C GLU A 248 -65.77 18.86 -9.72
N GLU A 249 -65.32 18.10 -10.72
CA GLU A 249 -64.81 16.73 -10.54
C GLU A 249 -63.34 16.69 -10.09
N ASN A 250 -62.62 17.83 -10.06
CA ASN A 250 -61.18 17.91 -9.81
C ASN A 250 -60.37 16.91 -10.66
N SER A 251 -60.78 16.70 -11.92
CA SER A 251 -60.19 15.68 -12.80
C SER A 251 -58.83 16.07 -13.36
N HIS A 252 -58.55 17.38 -13.45
CA HIS A 252 -57.30 17.94 -13.97
C HIS A 252 -56.71 18.98 -13.01
N CYS A 253 -55.41 19.26 -13.16
CA CYS A 253 -54.74 20.30 -12.39
C CYS A 253 -55.32 21.69 -12.68
N SER A 254 -55.39 22.56 -11.68
CA SER A 254 -55.89 23.94 -11.81
C SER A 254 -55.20 24.71 -12.94
N PHE A 255 -53.89 24.50 -13.14
CA PHE A 255 -53.13 25.10 -14.23
C PHE A 255 -53.63 24.68 -15.62
N VAL A 256 -53.93 23.40 -15.82
CA VAL A 256 -54.46 22.88 -17.09
C VAL A 256 -55.83 23.49 -17.38
N ILE A 257 -56.68 23.61 -16.37
CA ILE A 257 -58.01 24.21 -16.49
C ILE A 257 -57.91 25.70 -16.86
N GLU A 258 -56.99 26.45 -16.24
CA GLU A 258 -56.76 27.86 -16.59
C GLU A 258 -56.19 28.03 -18.00
N ALA A 259 -55.28 27.14 -18.42
CA ALA A 259 -54.72 27.11 -19.76
C ALA A 259 -55.78 26.79 -20.83
N LEU A 260 -56.74 25.90 -20.54
CA LEU A 260 -57.87 25.62 -21.43
C LEU A 260 -58.85 26.81 -21.53
N LYS A 261 -59.09 27.52 -20.42
CA LYS A 261 -59.86 28.76 -20.42
C LYS A 261 -59.20 29.86 -21.26
N SER A 262 -57.88 30.01 -21.14
CA SER A 262 -57.13 31.01 -21.92
C SER A 262 -57.04 30.66 -23.41
N LEU A 263 -56.93 29.37 -23.76
CA LEU A 263 -57.00 28.88 -25.14
C LEU A 263 -58.31 29.29 -25.83
N LYS A 264 -59.42 29.33 -25.08
CA LYS A 264 -60.74 29.70 -25.58
C LYS A 264 -60.96 31.22 -25.65
N SER A 265 -60.39 31.98 -24.70
CA SER A 265 -60.60 33.43 -24.63
C SER A 265 -59.73 34.22 -25.62
N LEU A 266 -58.65 33.64 -26.13
CA LEU A 266 -57.70 34.33 -27.01
C LEU A 266 -57.98 34.06 -28.50
N PRO A 267 -58.04 35.10 -29.35
CA PRO A 267 -58.11 34.94 -30.80
C PRO A 267 -56.71 34.60 -31.35
N SER A 268 -56.22 33.40 -31.05
CA SER A 268 -54.97 32.88 -31.61
C SER A 268 -55.23 32.16 -32.94
N SER A 269 -54.24 32.20 -33.85
CA SER A 269 -54.26 31.44 -35.10
C SER A 269 -54.57 29.95 -34.85
N GLU A 270 -55.25 29.31 -35.80
CA GLU A 270 -55.68 27.91 -35.67
C GLU A 270 -54.50 26.98 -35.37
N GLU A 271 -53.35 27.20 -36.01
CA GLU A 271 -52.10 26.48 -35.79
C GLU A 271 -51.52 26.70 -34.38
N SER A 272 -51.54 27.93 -33.88
CA SER A 272 -51.07 28.24 -32.52
C SER A 272 -51.98 27.62 -31.46
N ARG A 273 -53.29 27.57 -31.72
CA ARG A 273 -54.26 26.90 -30.85
C ARG A 273 -54.06 25.39 -30.85
N ASP A 274 -53.81 24.80 -32.01
CA ASP A 274 -53.51 23.37 -32.14
C ASP A 274 -52.21 23.01 -31.40
N ARG A 275 -51.16 23.81 -31.59
CA ARG A 275 -49.89 23.65 -30.87
C ARG A 275 -50.08 23.75 -29.37
N GLN A 276 -50.83 24.74 -28.89
CA GLN A 276 -51.08 24.93 -27.46
C GLN A 276 -51.93 23.80 -26.87
N ALA A 277 -52.94 23.29 -27.60
CA ALA A 277 -53.74 22.14 -27.17
C ALA A 277 -52.90 20.87 -27.04
N ARG A 278 -52.01 20.58 -28.01
CA ARG A 278 -51.05 19.47 -27.95
C ARG A 278 -50.12 19.58 -26.74
N CYS A 279 -49.56 20.77 -26.49
CA CYS A 279 -48.69 21.01 -25.34
C CYS A 279 -49.41 20.84 -24.00
N ILE A 280 -50.65 21.34 -23.88
CA ILE A 280 -51.46 21.19 -22.65
C ILE A 280 -51.79 19.72 -22.41
N TRP A 281 -52.16 18.96 -23.45
CA TRP A 281 -52.43 17.54 -23.34
C TRP A 281 -51.19 16.74 -22.92
N PHE A 282 -50.03 17.05 -23.49
CA PHE A 282 -48.76 16.45 -23.11
C PHE A 282 -48.42 16.72 -21.63
N LEU A 283 -48.53 17.98 -21.20
CA LEU A 283 -48.27 18.36 -19.81
C LEU A 283 -49.22 17.65 -18.83
N ASP A 284 -50.51 17.59 -19.15
CA ASP A 284 -51.50 16.91 -18.33
C ASP A 284 -51.23 15.39 -18.25
N THR A 285 -50.75 14.79 -19.34
CA THR A 285 -50.32 13.38 -19.38
C THR A 285 -49.10 13.16 -18.48
N LEU A 286 -48.11 14.05 -18.48
CA LEU A 286 -46.94 13.97 -17.58
C LEU A 286 -47.33 14.13 -16.10
N ILE A 287 -48.25 15.04 -15.79
CA ILE A 287 -48.78 15.22 -14.42
C ILE A 287 -49.51 13.95 -13.96
N ARG A 288 -50.35 13.36 -14.81
CA ARG A 288 -51.03 12.09 -14.54
C ARG A 288 -50.04 10.94 -14.38
N PHE A 289 -49.01 10.86 -15.22
CA PHE A 289 -47.95 9.85 -15.12
C PHE A 289 -47.17 9.96 -13.81
N ARG A 290 -46.79 11.18 -13.39
CA ARG A 290 -46.15 11.42 -12.08
C ARG A 290 -47.02 10.94 -10.91
N ALA A 291 -48.33 11.13 -10.99
CA ALA A 291 -49.25 10.71 -9.93
C ALA A 291 -49.35 9.18 -9.78
N GLN A 292 -48.99 8.42 -10.83
CA GLN A 292 -48.98 6.95 -10.80
C GLN A 292 -47.70 6.43 -10.14
N LYS A 293 -47.78 6.08 -8.85
CA LYS A 293 -46.63 5.56 -8.06
C LYS A 293 -46.22 4.12 -8.39
N VAL A 294 -47.04 3.36 -9.12
CA VAL A 294 -46.78 1.95 -9.45
C VAL A 294 -47.08 1.71 -10.93
N ILE A 295 -46.03 1.58 -11.74
CA ILE A 295 -46.14 1.12 -13.11
C ILE A 295 -46.26 -0.40 -13.05
N LYS A 296 -47.48 -0.94 -13.14
CA LYS A 296 -47.66 -2.39 -13.33
C LYS A 296 -47.17 -2.74 -14.72
N ARG A 297 -45.97 -3.34 -14.82
CA ARG A 297 -45.49 -3.95 -16.06
C ARG A 297 -46.49 -5.04 -16.46
N LYS A 298 -47.07 -4.91 -17.65
CA LYS A 298 -47.74 -6.01 -18.36
C LYS A 298 -46.69 -6.82 -19.10
#